data_AF-A0A939R418-F1
#
_entry.id   AF-A0A939R418-F1
#
_cell.length_a   1.000
_cell.length_b   1.000
_cell.length_c   1.000
_cell.angle_alpha   90.00
_cell.angle_beta   90.00
_cell.angle_gamma   90.00
#
_symmetry.space_group_name_H-M   'P 1'
#
loop_
_entity.id
_entity.type
_entity.pdbx_description
1 polymer ?
#
loop_
_entity_poly.entity_id
_entity_poly.type
_entity_poly.pdbx_seq_one_letter_code
_entity_poly.pdbx_strand_id
1 'polypeptide(L)'
;MKKICFIITLVFSISFLFAQPPCQYIYGATEEDSITCRQRMFFFTEFYRSKSYTDAYESWQYLIQKAPCSLDRIYSWALTMFDNLIKEEEDSARRELLIDSLLYTYDVRSIYFPDMFTAGSSLGIKAVALSRFRPQQSKQALEWIVQSVGLENENTSPLVWKNYFQLAKSSRDITIISEACQRALHYIPIAIQNATKSYENTNEALKKLKQQLENEEINRSYYERRAKTLGTDTSRLSKHINDYRSVLKDFEDLAH
;
A
#
# COMPACT_ATOMS: atom_id res chain seq x y z
N MET A 1 -63.62 30.16 -21.71
CA MET A 1 -62.64 31.18 -21.28
C MET A 1 -61.54 30.49 -20.50
N LYS A 2 -60.29 30.74 -20.92
CA LYS A 2 -59.05 30.04 -20.57
C LYS A 2 -58.75 30.12 -19.07
N LYS A 3 -58.49 28.99 -18.41
CA LYS A 3 -57.76 28.95 -17.13
C LYS A 3 -56.54 28.07 -17.31
N ILE A 4 -55.40 28.70 -17.11
CA ILE A 4 -54.04 28.27 -17.43
C ILE A 4 -53.63 27.18 -16.44
N CYS A 5 -53.24 26.01 -16.94
CA CYS A 5 -52.58 24.97 -16.15
C CYS A 5 -51.16 25.43 -15.81
N PHE A 6 -50.91 25.75 -14.54
CA PHE A 6 -49.57 26.02 -14.03
C PHE A 6 -48.90 24.67 -13.70
N ILE A 7 -48.11 24.15 -14.64
CA ILE A 7 -47.26 22.99 -14.39
C ILE A 7 -46.03 23.49 -13.62
N ILE A 8 -45.99 23.22 -12.32
CA ILE A 8 -44.81 23.42 -11.49
C ILE A 8 -43.87 22.24 -11.77
N THR A 9 -42.95 22.42 -12.71
CA THR A 9 -41.81 21.53 -12.88
C THR A 9 -40.83 21.75 -11.72
N LEU A 10 -40.89 20.85 -10.74
CA LEU A 10 -39.90 20.72 -9.69
C LEU A 10 -38.56 20.32 -10.33
N VAL A 11 -37.72 21.30 -10.64
CA VAL A 11 -36.31 21.08 -10.99
C VAL A 11 -35.62 20.58 -9.74
N PHE A 12 -35.53 19.26 -9.61
CA PHE A 12 -34.71 18.61 -8.61
C PHE A 12 -33.25 18.88 -9.00
N SER A 13 -32.70 19.96 -8.48
CA SER A 13 -31.29 20.31 -8.57
C SER A 13 -30.50 19.14 -8.00
N ILE A 14 -29.99 18.27 -8.88
CA ILE A 14 -28.96 17.32 -8.52
C ILE A 14 -27.74 18.18 -8.20
N SER A 15 -27.59 18.52 -6.93
CA SER A 15 -26.31 18.95 -6.39
C SER A 15 -25.37 17.77 -6.62
N PHE A 16 -24.61 17.83 -7.72
CA PHE A 16 -23.35 17.14 -7.79
C PHE A 16 -22.56 17.66 -6.58
N LEU A 17 -22.57 16.89 -5.50
CA LEU A 17 -21.54 16.96 -4.47
C LEU A 17 -20.25 16.66 -5.21
N PHE A 18 -19.61 17.69 -5.74
CA PHE A 18 -18.20 17.61 -6.06
C PHE A 18 -17.53 17.23 -4.74
N ALA A 19 -17.17 15.95 -4.62
CA ALA A 19 -16.27 15.51 -3.58
C ALA A 19 -15.06 16.46 -3.67
N GLN A 20 -14.89 17.30 -2.65
CA GLN A 20 -13.72 18.17 -2.60
C GLN A 20 -12.49 17.29 -2.74
N PRO A 21 -11.44 17.75 -3.45
CA PRO A 21 -10.23 16.96 -3.59
C PRO A 21 -9.79 16.53 -2.18
N PRO A 22 -9.52 15.23 -1.96
CA PRO A 22 -8.98 14.79 -0.69
C PRO A 22 -7.76 15.68 -0.39
N CYS A 23 -7.62 16.12 0.85
CA CYS A 23 -6.50 16.93 1.32
C CYS A 23 -6.54 18.45 1.09
N GLN A 24 -7.71 19.08 0.88
CA GLN A 24 -7.81 20.56 0.90
C GLN A 24 -7.21 21.17 2.19
N TYR A 25 -7.37 20.47 3.31
CA TYR A 25 -6.83 20.85 4.62
C TYR A 25 -5.87 19.77 5.14
N ILE A 26 -4.59 19.86 4.76
CA ILE A 26 -3.57 18.85 5.08
C ILE A 26 -3.45 18.61 6.60
N TYR A 27 -3.47 19.68 7.41
CA TYR A 27 -3.32 19.63 8.87
C TYR A 27 -4.64 19.78 9.63
N GLY A 28 -5.80 19.68 8.96
CA GLY A 28 -7.11 19.93 9.57
C GLY A 28 -7.68 21.32 9.26
N ALA A 29 -8.98 21.49 9.49
CA ALA A 29 -9.76 22.62 8.97
C ALA A 29 -9.59 23.93 9.77
N THR A 30 -9.26 23.82 11.05
CA THR A 30 -9.07 24.95 11.97
C THR A 30 -7.63 25.08 12.47
N GLU A 31 -7.29 26.22 13.06
CA GLU A 31 -5.99 26.41 13.70
C GLU A 31 -5.78 25.44 14.88
N GLU A 32 -6.83 25.19 15.66
CA GLU A 32 -6.84 24.19 16.72
C GLU A 32 -6.55 22.79 16.16
N ASP A 33 -7.26 22.39 15.09
CA ASP A 33 -7.01 21.11 14.42
C ASP A 33 -5.56 21.00 13.95
N SER A 34 -4.99 22.09 13.44
CA SER A 34 -3.61 22.17 12.96
C SER A 34 -2.57 21.94 14.07
N ILE A 35 -2.80 22.54 15.25
CA ILE A 35 -1.95 22.34 16.42
C ILE A 35 -2.04 20.90 16.90
N THR A 36 -3.26 20.38 17.06
CA THR A 36 -3.48 19.00 17.50
C THR A 36 -2.95 18.00 16.48
N CYS A 37 -3.07 18.26 15.18
CA CYS A 37 -2.52 17.43 14.12
C CYS A 37 -1.00 17.29 14.27
N ARG A 38 -0.27 18.39 14.42
CA ARG A 38 1.19 18.35 14.63
C ARG A 38 1.57 17.56 15.87
N GLN A 39 0.83 17.75 16.96
CA GLN A 39 1.04 17.00 18.20
C GLN A 39 0.80 15.50 18.01
N ARG A 40 -0.29 15.11 17.34
CA ARG A 40 -0.64 13.71 17.08
C ARG A 40 0.32 13.04 16.10
N MET A 41 0.83 13.76 15.09
CA MET A 41 1.88 13.27 14.19
C MET A 41 3.17 12.94 14.96
N PHE A 42 3.57 13.83 15.88
CA PHE A 42 4.73 13.61 16.75
C PHE A 42 4.52 12.38 17.63
N PHE A 43 3.39 12.30 18.36
CA PHE A 43 3.08 11.17 19.23
C PHE A 43 2.98 9.85 18.46
N PHE A 44 2.29 9.81 17.32
CA PHE A 44 2.25 8.62 16.48
C PHE A 44 3.65 8.14 16.11
N THR A 45 4.54 9.06 15.71
CA THR A 45 5.90 8.74 15.30
C THR A 45 6.74 8.20 16.47
N GLU A 46 6.68 8.84 17.63
CA GLU A 46 7.49 8.45 18.79
C GLU A 46 6.99 7.17 19.46
N PHE A 47 5.66 7.02 19.61
CA PHE A 47 5.07 5.79 20.12
C PHE A 47 5.32 4.61 19.19
N TYR A 48 5.20 4.81 17.87
CA TYR A 48 5.54 3.75 16.92
C TYR A 48 7.03 3.34 17.02
N ARG A 49 7.96 4.31 17.09
CA ARG A 49 9.40 4.04 17.20
C ARG A 49 9.78 3.31 18.48
N SER A 50 9.12 3.65 19.58
CA SER A 50 9.27 2.96 20.88
C SER A 50 8.48 1.66 20.98
N LYS A 51 7.74 1.28 19.91
CA LYS A 51 6.86 0.10 19.83
C LYS A 51 5.69 0.12 20.81
N SER A 52 5.32 1.29 21.34
CA SER A 52 4.07 1.44 22.08
C SER A 52 2.90 1.55 21.10
N TYR A 53 2.47 0.41 20.56
CA TYR A 53 1.46 0.38 19.50
C TYR A 53 0.06 0.77 19.99
N THR A 54 -0.27 0.53 21.26
CA THR A 54 -1.53 0.97 21.87
C THR A 54 -1.62 2.50 21.89
N ASP A 55 -0.57 3.19 22.32
CA ASP A 55 -0.53 4.67 22.35
C ASP A 55 -0.44 5.25 20.93
N ALA A 56 0.28 4.58 20.03
CA ALA A 56 0.33 4.96 18.62
C ALA A 56 -1.06 4.88 17.97
N TYR A 57 -1.87 3.86 18.31
CA TYR A 57 -3.22 3.68 17.78
C TYR A 57 -4.14 4.86 18.11
N GLU A 58 -4.09 5.41 19.32
CA GLU A 58 -4.89 6.60 19.66
C GLU A 58 -4.56 7.79 18.76
N SER A 59 -3.27 8.00 18.49
CA SER A 59 -2.82 9.08 17.61
C SER A 59 -3.20 8.81 16.16
N TRP A 60 -3.11 7.55 15.73
CA TRP A 60 -3.56 7.11 14.41
C TRP A 60 -5.06 7.39 14.19
N GLN A 61 -5.91 7.05 15.16
CA GLN A 61 -7.37 7.28 15.08
C GLN A 61 -7.72 8.76 14.86
N TYR A 62 -7.02 9.66 15.56
CA TYR A 62 -7.21 11.09 15.35
C TYR A 62 -6.78 11.49 13.93
N LEU A 63 -5.58 11.10 13.52
CA LEU A 63 -5.00 11.54 12.24
C LEU A 63 -5.80 11.02 11.05
N ILE A 64 -6.22 9.76 11.06
CA ILE A 64 -7.00 9.18 9.96
C ILE A 64 -8.37 9.86 9.80
N GLN A 65 -8.96 10.36 10.88
CA GLN A 65 -10.27 11.01 10.85
C GLN A 65 -10.18 12.51 10.55
N LYS A 66 -9.21 13.22 11.13
CA LYS A 66 -9.15 14.69 11.14
C LYS A 66 -8.11 15.27 10.19
N ALA A 67 -7.04 14.55 9.93
CA ALA A 67 -5.94 15.01 9.09
C ALA A 67 -5.31 13.87 8.28
N PRO A 68 -6.11 13.14 7.46
CA PRO A 68 -5.68 11.90 6.79
C PRO A 68 -4.53 12.10 5.79
N CYS A 69 -4.22 13.34 5.44
CA CYS A 69 -3.17 13.71 4.49
C CYS A 69 -1.92 14.28 5.16
N SER A 70 -1.93 14.41 6.48
CA SER A 70 -0.85 15.08 7.22
C SER A 70 0.44 14.26 7.29
N LEU A 71 0.33 12.93 7.23
CA LEU A 71 1.47 12.03 7.46
C LEU A 71 1.24 10.69 6.76
N ASP A 72 2.05 10.37 5.76
CA ASP A 72 2.01 9.09 5.02
C ASP A 72 2.19 7.86 5.92
N ARG A 73 2.94 8.02 7.02
CA ARG A 73 3.25 6.96 7.97
C ARG A 73 2.02 6.40 8.66
N ILE A 74 0.93 7.16 8.76
CA ILE A 74 -0.34 6.64 9.31
C ILE A 74 -0.95 5.57 8.40
N TYR A 75 -0.42 5.38 7.19
CA TYR A 75 -0.75 4.25 6.32
C TYR A 75 0.36 3.21 6.29
N SER A 76 1.61 3.62 6.02
CA SER A 76 2.71 2.67 5.83
C SER A 76 3.13 1.98 7.12
N TRP A 77 3.23 2.71 8.23
CA TRP A 77 3.65 2.17 9.53
C TRP A 77 2.49 1.54 10.29
N ALA A 78 1.27 2.06 10.09
CA ALA A 78 0.08 1.52 10.72
C ALA A 78 -0.14 0.03 10.43
N LEU A 79 0.31 -0.48 9.28
CA LEU A 79 0.20 -1.92 8.95
C LEU A 79 0.92 -2.79 9.98
N THR A 80 2.14 -2.44 10.34
CA THR A 80 2.91 -3.17 11.36
C THR A 80 2.32 -2.95 12.75
N MET A 81 1.84 -1.74 13.04
CA MET A 81 1.14 -1.45 14.30
C MET A 81 -0.09 -2.36 14.47
N PHE A 82 -0.98 -2.41 13.47
CA PHE A 82 -2.17 -3.27 13.49
C PHE A 82 -1.83 -4.75 13.57
N ASP A 83 -0.82 -5.23 12.83
CA ASP A 83 -0.41 -6.63 12.91
C ASP A 83 0.01 -7.04 14.33
N ASN A 84 0.68 -6.15 15.08
CA ASN A 84 1.04 -6.43 16.48
C ASN A 84 -0.18 -6.33 17.40
N LEU A 85 -1.00 -5.29 17.26
CA LEU A 85 -2.23 -5.13 18.06
C LEU A 85 -3.18 -6.34 17.88
N ILE A 86 -3.41 -6.79 16.65
CA ILE A 86 -4.27 -7.96 16.34
C ILE A 86 -3.69 -9.26 16.92
N LYS A 87 -2.36 -9.37 16.98
CA LYS A 87 -1.67 -10.55 17.51
C LYS A 87 -1.73 -10.60 19.04
N GLU A 88 -1.69 -9.46 19.70
CA GLU A 88 -1.69 -9.33 21.17
C GLU A 88 -3.10 -9.21 21.76
N GLU A 89 -4.11 -8.92 20.95
CA GLU A 89 -5.50 -8.76 21.40
C GLU A 89 -6.18 -10.12 21.67
N GLU A 90 -6.68 -10.27 22.90
CA GLU A 90 -7.38 -11.47 23.36
C GLU A 90 -8.90 -11.35 23.20
N ASP A 91 -9.46 -10.13 23.27
CA ASP A 91 -10.89 -9.93 23.08
C ASP A 91 -11.27 -10.05 21.61
N SER A 92 -12.10 -11.05 21.30
CA SER A 92 -12.48 -11.35 19.92
C SER A 92 -13.18 -10.19 19.20
N ALA A 93 -14.00 -9.41 19.91
CA ALA A 93 -14.74 -8.30 19.31
C ALA A 93 -13.80 -7.14 18.99
N ARG A 94 -12.92 -6.80 19.92
CA ARG A 94 -11.89 -5.78 19.73
C ARG A 94 -10.90 -6.18 18.64
N ARG A 95 -10.52 -7.45 18.59
CA ARG A 95 -9.65 -7.99 17.55
C ARG A 95 -10.26 -7.84 16.16
N GLU A 96 -11.55 -8.10 16.00
CA GLU A 96 -12.24 -7.87 14.72
C GLU A 96 -12.29 -6.39 14.34
N LEU A 97 -12.49 -5.46 15.30
CA LEU A 97 -12.43 -4.03 15.03
C LEU A 97 -11.04 -3.55 14.58
N LEU A 98 -9.97 -4.16 15.11
CA LEU A 98 -8.61 -3.88 14.68
C LEU A 98 -8.36 -4.41 13.25
N ILE A 99 -8.90 -5.58 12.90
CA ILE A 99 -8.87 -6.09 11.53
C ILE A 99 -9.62 -5.15 10.58
N ASP A 100 -10.82 -4.69 10.95
CA ASP A 100 -11.56 -3.73 10.13
C ASP A 100 -10.79 -2.43 9.92
N SER A 101 -10.15 -1.92 10.97
CA SER A 101 -9.31 -0.72 10.89
C SER A 101 -8.11 -0.92 9.96
N LEU A 102 -7.46 -2.09 10.01
CA LEU A 102 -6.37 -2.45 9.09
C LEU A 102 -6.86 -2.51 7.64
N LEU A 103 -7.99 -3.18 7.39
CA LEU A 103 -8.57 -3.30 6.04
C LEU A 103 -8.99 -1.93 5.49
N TYR A 104 -9.57 -1.08 6.33
CA TYR A 104 -9.90 0.31 5.99
C TYR A 104 -8.66 1.14 5.65
N THR A 105 -7.55 0.95 6.39
CA THR A 105 -6.27 1.62 6.10
C THR A 105 -5.80 1.30 4.69
N TYR A 106 -5.96 0.06 4.23
CA TYR A 106 -5.67 -0.30 2.84
C TYR A 106 -6.62 0.36 1.85
N ASP A 107 -7.91 0.49 2.16
CA ASP A 107 -8.88 1.10 1.25
C ASP A 107 -8.58 2.57 0.94
N VAL A 108 -8.13 3.32 1.94
CA VAL A 108 -8.05 4.77 1.81
C VAL A 108 -6.65 5.31 1.55
N ARG A 109 -5.59 4.51 1.73
CA ARG A 109 -4.20 4.97 1.51
C ARG A 109 -3.94 5.47 0.09
N SER A 110 -4.54 4.86 -0.92
CA SER A 110 -4.41 5.30 -2.32
C SER A 110 -5.23 6.54 -2.64
N ILE A 111 -6.26 6.85 -1.83
CA ILE A 111 -7.06 8.07 -1.97
C ILE A 111 -6.27 9.27 -1.46
N TYR A 112 -5.62 9.14 -0.30
CA TYR A 112 -4.90 10.24 0.34
C TYR A 112 -3.44 10.37 -0.10
N PHE A 113 -2.81 9.28 -0.56
CA PHE A 113 -1.42 9.25 -1.00
C PHE A 113 -1.24 8.47 -2.32
N PRO A 114 -1.86 8.94 -3.43
CA PRO A 114 -1.86 8.23 -4.71
C PRO A 114 -0.47 8.09 -5.34
N ASP A 115 0.47 8.98 -5.03
CA ASP A 115 1.86 8.90 -5.52
C ASP A 115 2.67 7.77 -4.87
N MET A 116 2.21 7.25 -3.73
CA MET A 116 2.87 6.16 -3.00
C MET A 116 2.09 4.85 -3.05
N PHE A 117 0.77 4.91 -3.15
CA PHE A 117 -0.09 3.74 -3.16
C PHE A 117 -1.07 3.81 -4.31
N THR A 118 -1.01 2.82 -5.19
CA THR A 118 -2.01 2.63 -6.24
C THR A 118 -3.25 1.94 -5.67
N ALA A 119 -4.39 2.07 -6.36
CA ALA A 119 -5.61 1.32 -6.01
C ALA A 119 -5.38 -0.20 -6.12
N GLY A 120 -4.67 -0.67 -7.14
CA GLY A 120 -4.38 -2.08 -7.35
C GLY A 120 -3.48 -2.66 -6.26
N SER A 121 -2.37 -2.00 -5.91
CA SER A 121 -1.48 -2.48 -4.83
C SER A 121 -2.17 -2.46 -3.47
N SER A 122 -3.05 -1.48 -3.23
CA SER A 122 -3.87 -1.38 -2.02
C SER A 122 -4.87 -2.52 -1.90
N LEU A 123 -5.59 -2.81 -2.98
CA LEU A 123 -6.52 -3.93 -3.05
C LEU A 123 -5.81 -5.29 -2.86
N GLY A 124 -4.65 -5.48 -3.48
CA GLY A 124 -3.90 -6.73 -3.40
C GLY A 124 -3.44 -7.05 -1.99
N ILE A 125 -2.82 -6.08 -1.31
CA ILE A 125 -2.36 -6.29 0.08
C ILE A 125 -3.55 -6.39 1.04
N LYS A 126 -4.65 -5.65 0.81
CA LYS A 126 -5.92 -5.84 1.55
C LYS A 126 -6.41 -7.27 1.45
N ALA A 127 -6.40 -7.84 0.24
CA ALA A 127 -6.83 -9.21 0.00
C ALA A 127 -5.94 -10.24 0.69
N VAL A 128 -4.62 -10.02 0.72
CA VAL A 128 -3.68 -10.83 1.49
C VAL A 128 -3.98 -10.76 3.00
N ALA A 129 -4.28 -9.56 3.53
CA ALA A 129 -4.66 -9.42 4.92
C ALA A 129 -6.00 -10.11 5.22
N LEU A 130 -6.97 -10.01 4.29
CA LEU A 130 -8.27 -10.67 4.41
C LEU A 130 -8.12 -12.20 4.44
N SER A 131 -7.35 -12.79 3.54
CA SER A 131 -7.15 -14.24 3.52
C SER A 131 -6.46 -14.75 4.79
N ARG A 132 -5.56 -13.96 5.38
CA ARG A 132 -4.87 -14.28 6.63
C ARG A 132 -5.79 -14.20 7.84
N PHE A 133 -6.54 -13.11 7.98
CA PHE A 133 -7.32 -12.83 9.20
C PHE A 133 -8.77 -13.30 9.15
N ARG A 134 -9.33 -13.46 7.95
CA ARG A 134 -10.69 -13.93 7.69
C ARG A 134 -10.67 -15.03 6.62
N PRO A 135 -10.06 -16.20 6.88
CA PRO A 135 -9.92 -17.29 5.90
C PRO A 135 -11.26 -17.79 5.32
N GLN A 136 -12.35 -17.62 6.06
CA GLN A 136 -13.73 -17.87 5.59
C GLN A 136 -14.14 -16.97 4.41
N GLN A 137 -13.45 -15.84 4.20
CA GLN A 137 -13.63 -14.92 3.07
C GLN A 137 -12.57 -15.12 1.98
N SER A 138 -11.91 -16.27 1.94
CA SER A 138 -10.87 -16.60 0.95
C SER A 138 -11.31 -16.45 -0.50
N LYS A 139 -12.58 -16.71 -0.82
CA LYS A 139 -13.14 -16.46 -2.16
C LYS A 139 -13.09 -14.97 -2.53
N GLN A 140 -13.53 -14.11 -1.62
CA GLN A 140 -13.48 -12.65 -1.81
C GLN A 140 -12.04 -12.15 -1.89
N ALA A 141 -11.14 -12.68 -1.05
CA ALA A 141 -9.73 -12.37 -1.13
C ALA A 141 -9.15 -12.74 -2.51
N LEU A 142 -9.48 -13.92 -3.04
CA LEU A 142 -9.06 -14.35 -4.37
C LEU A 142 -9.60 -13.43 -5.48
N GLU A 143 -10.88 -13.07 -5.43
CA GLU A 143 -11.49 -12.12 -6.37
C GLU A 143 -10.76 -10.76 -6.36
N TRP A 144 -10.44 -10.23 -5.18
CA TRP A 144 -9.69 -8.98 -5.04
C TRP A 144 -8.23 -9.10 -5.51
N ILE A 145 -7.58 -10.25 -5.31
CA ILE A 145 -6.24 -10.49 -5.85
C ILE A 145 -6.27 -10.50 -7.38
N VAL A 146 -7.25 -11.17 -8.00
CA VAL A 146 -7.40 -11.19 -9.48
C VAL A 146 -7.57 -9.77 -10.03
N GLN A 147 -8.39 -8.95 -9.36
CA GLN A 147 -8.58 -7.53 -9.71
C GLN A 147 -7.30 -6.72 -9.53
N SER A 148 -6.61 -6.87 -8.39
CA SER A 148 -5.34 -6.20 -8.09
C SER A 148 -4.28 -6.51 -9.15
N VAL A 149 -4.12 -7.79 -9.52
CA VAL A 149 -3.19 -8.23 -10.56
C VAL A 149 -3.52 -7.60 -11.91
N GLY A 150 -4.81 -7.49 -12.27
CA GLY A 150 -5.23 -6.85 -13.52
C GLY A 150 -5.01 -5.33 -13.54
N LEU A 151 -4.98 -4.68 -12.38
CA LEU A 151 -4.67 -3.24 -12.26
C LEU A 151 -3.17 -2.97 -12.26
N GLU A 152 -2.38 -3.85 -11.63
CA GLU A 152 -0.94 -3.62 -11.41
C GLU A 152 -0.05 -4.27 -12.48
N ASN A 153 -0.50 -5.35 -13.12
CA ASN A 153 0.26 -6.10 -14.13
C ASN A 153 1.67 -6.47 -13.61
N GLU A 154 2.74 -6.05 -14.30
CA GLU A 154 4.14 -6.24 -13.90
C GLU A 154 4.54 -5.49 -12.61
N ASN A 155 3.73 -4.55 -12.13
CA ASN A 155 3.96 -3.87 -10.85
C ASN A 155 3.39 -4.65 -9.66
N THR A 156 2.67 -5.75 -9.91
CA THR A 156 2.11 -6.60 -8.84
C THR A 156 3.22 -7.15 -7.95
N SER A 157 3.17 -6.84 -6.65
CA SER A 157 4.21 -7.25 -5.71
C SER A 157 4.37 -8.79 -5.59
N PRO A 158 5.57 -9.30 -5.27
CA PRO A 158 5.80 -10.73 -5.06
C PRO A 158 4.88 -11.36 -4.01
N LEU A 159 4.54 -10.60 -2.96
CA LEU A 159 3.65 -11.08 -1.90
C LEU A 159 2.22 -11.35 -2.41
N VAL A 160 1.72 -10.50 -3.31
CA VAL A 160 0.40 -10.67 -3.93
C VAL A 160 0.41 -11.87 -4.87
N TRP A 161 1.45 -12.02 -5.70
CA TRP A 161 1.61 -13.21 -6.55
C TRP A 161 1.64 -14.52 -5.75
N LYS A 162 2.42 -14.56 -4.68
CA LYS A 162 2.50 -15.72 -3.79
C LYS A 162 1.13 -16.09 -3.22
N ASN A 163 0.35 -15.10 -2.77
CA ASN A 163 -0.99 -15.36 -2.24
C ASN A 163 -2.01 -15.68 -3.33
N TYR A 164 -1.86 -15.12 -4.53
CA TYR A 164 -2.67 -15.51 -5.67
C TYR A 164 -2.52 -17.00 -5.94
N PHE A 165 -1.27 -17.47 -6.03
CA PHE A 165 -0.98 -18.87 -6.23
C PHE A 165 -1.57 -19.76 -5.14
N GLN A 166 -1.34 -19.40 -3.88
CA GLN A 166 -1.84 -20.16 -2.73
C GLN A 166 -3.38 -20.27 -2.73
N LEU A 167 -4.08 -19.15 -2.92
CA LEU A 167 -5.54 -19.13 -2.95
C LEU A 167 -6.11 -19.84 -4.18
N ALA A 168 -5.49 -19.67 -5.35
CA ALA A 168 -5.87 -20.39 -6.56
C ALA A 168 -5.76 -21.90 -6.34
N LYS A 169 -4.64 -22.38 -5.80
CA LYS A 169 -4.46 -23.81 -5.47
C LYS A 169 -5.49 -24.30 -4.45
N SER A 170 -5.76 -23.52 -3.40
CA SER A 170 -6.77 -23.84 -2.39
C SER A 170 -8.19 -23.91 -2.96
N SER A 171 -8.50 -23.12 -4.00
CA SER A 171 -9.81 -23.16 -4.67
C SER A 171 -10.08 -24.46 -5.42
N ARG A 172 -9.02 -25.20 -5.82
CA ARG A 172 -9.07 -26.40 -6.67
C ARG A 172 -9.73 -26.18 -8.03
N ASP A 173 -9.90 -24.92 -8.44
CA ASP A 173 -10.41 -24.55 -9.76
C ASP A 173 -9.25 -24.50 -10.76
N ILE A 174 -9.24 -25.43 -11.70
CA ILE A 174 -8.19 -25.56 -12.72
C ILE A 174 -8.12 -24.30 -13.59
N THR A 175 -9.26 -23.66 -13.87
CA THR A 175 -9.30 -22.43 -14.65
C THR A 175 -8.57 -21.31 -13.91
N ILE A 176 -8.88 -21.11 -12.62
CA ILE A 176 -8.23 -20.07 -11.82
C ILE A 176 -6.72 -20.34 -11.67
N ILE A 177 -6.34 -21.61 -11.44
CA ILE A 177 -4.92 -21.99 -11.32
C ILE A 177 -4.20 -21.69 -12.64
N SER A 178 -4.76 -22.12 -13.78
CA SER A 178 -4.16 -21.92 -15.10
C SER A 178 -4.01 -20.44 -15.44
N GLU A 179 -5.01 -19.62 -15.09
CA GLU A 179 -4.97 -18.17 -15.28
C GLU A 179 -3.90 -17.51 -14.41
N ALA A 180 -3.80 -17.91 -13.13
CA ALA A 180 -2.77 -17.41 -12.24
C ALA A 180 -1.36 -17.71 -12.78
N CYS A 181 -1.12 -18.95 -13.24
CA CYS A 181 0.14 -19.35 -13.86
C CYS A 181 0.43 -18.54 -15.13
N GLN A 182 -0.54 -18.42 -16.04
CA GLN A 182 -0.36 -17.69 -17.30
C GLN A 182 -0.01 -16.22 -17.05
N ARG A 183 -0.73 -15.54 -16.15
CA ARG A 183 -0.46 -14.15 -15.81
C ARG A 183 0.90 -13.99 -15.12
N ALA A 184 1.25 -14.89 -14.21
CA ALA A 184 2.55 -14.87 -13.51
C ALA A 184 3.72 -15.04 -14.49
N LEU A 185 3.65 -16.04 -15.39
CA LEU A 185 4.66 -16.29 -16.43
C LEU A 185 4.77 -15.12 -17.42
N HIS A 186 3.71 -14.33 -17.61
CA HIS A 186 3.76 -13.14 -18.46
C HIS A 186 4.37 -11.93 -17.74
N TYR A 187 3.86 -11.57 -16.55
CA TYR A 187 4.19 -10.31 -15.89
C TYR A 187 5.45 -10.36 -15.02
N ILE A 188 5.73 -11.49 -14.35
CA ILE A 188 6.89 -11.57 -13.43
C ILE A 188 8.23 -11.40 -14.17
N PRO A 189 8.46 -11.99 -15.37
CA PRO A 189 9.70 -11.75 -16.10
C PRO A 189 9.93 -10.26 -16.44
N ILE A 190 8.86 -9.55 -16.81
CA ILE A 190 8.89 -8.10 -17.07
C ILE A 190 9.24 -7.34 -15.78
N ALA A 191 8.62 -7.72 -14.66
CA ALA A 191 8.90 -7.13 -13.34
C ALA A 191 10.38 -7.32 -12.93
N ILE A 192 10.94 -8.53 -13.15
CA ILE A 192 12.35 -8.84 -12.91
C ILE A 192 13.25 -7.98 -13.79
N GLN A 193 12.93 -7.83 -15.08
CA GLN A 193 13.70 -7.00 -16.01
C GLN A 193 13.72 -5.53 -15.55
N ASN A 194 12.56 -4.98 -15.20
CA ASN A 194 12.42 -3.60 -14.72
C ASN A 194 13.21 -3.37 -13.42
N ALA A 195 13.09 -4.29 -12.46
CA ALA A 195 13.83 -4.21 -11.19
C ALA A 195 15.35 -4.35 -11.40
N THR A 196 15.78 -5.21 -12.33
CA THR A 196 17.20 -5.39 -12.69
C THR A 196 17.77 -4.12 -13.32
N LYS A 197 17.04 -3.49 -14.24
CA LYS A 197 17.43 -2.20 -14.81
C LYS A 197 17.61 -1.11 -13.75
N SER A 198 16.68 -1.02 -12.79
CA SER A 198 16.82 -0.09 -11.67
C SER A 198 18.04 -0.41 -10.79
N TYR A 199 18.29 -1.69 -10.53
CA TYR A 199 19.46 -2.15 -9.77
C TYR A 199 20.79 -1.80 -10.47
N GLU A 200 20.84 -1.94 -11.79
CA GLU A 200 22.01 -1.55 -12.59
C GLU A 200 22.22 -0.03 -12.53
N ASN A 201 21.14 0.75 -12.66
CA ASN A 201 21.18 2.21 -12.55
C ASN A 201 21.68 2.69 -11.18
N THR A 202 21.23 2.08 -10.07
CA THR A 202 21.70 2.47 -8.73
C THR A 202 23.18 2.13 -8.53
N ASN A 203 23.64 0.99 -9.07
CA ASN A 203 25.05 0.63 -9.05
C ASN A 203 25.92 1.54 -9.91
N GLU A 204 25.43 1.95 -11.08
CA GLU A 204 26.12 2.94 -11.90
C GLU A 204 26.22 4.30 -11.19
N ALA A 205 25.14 4.73 -10.53
CA ALA A 205 25.13 5.94 -9.72
C ALA A 205 26.15 5.87 -8.56
N LEU A 206 26.28 4.71 -7.89
CA LEU A 206 27.30 4.49 -6.86
C LEU A 206 28.72 4.61 -7.42
N LYS A 207 28.98 4.03 -8.61
CA LYS A 207 30.29 4.14 -9.29
C LYS A 207 30.63 5.59 -9.61
N LYS A 208 29.68 6.33 -10.21
CA LYS A 208 29.83 7.76 -10.52
C LYS A 208 30.10 8.56 -9.25
N LEU A 209 29.31 8.34 -8.19
CA LEU A 209 29.49 9.03 -6.91
C LEU A 209 30.89 8.78 -6.31
N LYS A 210 31.42 7.57 -6.44
CA LYS A 210 32.77 7.24 -6.00
C LYS A 210 33.84 7.98 -6.82
N GLN A 211 33.68 8.03 -8.15
CA GLN A 211 34.59 8.77 -9.03
C GLN A 211 34.59 10.28 -8.72
N GLN A 212 33.43 10.87 -8.43
CA GLN A 212 33.35 12.28 -8.03
C GLN A 212 34.10 12.56 -6.72
N LEU A 213 34.11 11.61 -5.78
CA LEU A 213 34.91 11.73 -4.56
C LEU A 213 36.40 11.64 -4.87
N GLU A 214 36.81 10.69 -5.73
CA GLU A 214 38.20 10.49 -6.15
C GLU A 214 38.76 11.71 -6.92
N ASN A 215 37.91 12.39 -7.69
CA ASN A 215 38.23 13.63 -8.42
C ASN A 215 38.14 14.90 -7.55
N GLU A 216 37.84 14.78 -6.25
CA GLU A 216 37.65 15.90 -5.33
C GLU A 216 36.48 16.85 -5.70
N GLU A 217 35.55 16.42 -6.56
CA GLU A 217 34.35 17.19 -6.95
C GLU A 217 33.31 17.27 -5.83
N ILE A 218 33.32 16.30 -4.92
CA ILE A 218 32.43 16.24 -3.75
C ILE A 218 33.20 15.95 -2.47
N ASN A 219 32.66 16.39 -1.32
CA ASN A 219 33.24 16.08 -0.03
C ASN A 219 32.81 14.70 0.51
N ARG A 220 33.62 14.16 1.43
CA ARG A 220 33.39 12.86 2.08
C ARG A 220 32.06 12.74 2.79
N SER A 221 31.60 13.79 3.48
CA SER A 221 30.34 13.77 4.22
C SER A 221 29.13 13.60 3.29
N TYR A 222 29.15 14.28 2.14
CA TYR A 222 28.13 14.14 1.10
C TYR A 222 28.16 12.73 0.50
N TYR A 223 29.36 12.24 0.15
CA TYR A 223 29.54 10.88 -0.36
C TYR A 223 28.95 9.83 0.59
N GLU A 224 29.30 9.86 1.88
CA GLU A 224 28.86 8.86 2.86
C GLU A 224 27.32 8.82 3.00
N ARG A 225 26.67 9.99 3.06
CA ARG A 225 25.19 10.06 3.12
C ARG A 225 24.55 9.48 1.86
N ARG A 226 25.05 9.87 0.68
CA ARG A 226 24.45 9.45 -0.60
C ARG A 226 24.73 7.98 -0.89
N ALA A 227 25.94 7.50 -0.62
CA ALA A 227 26.34 6.10 -0.77
C ALA A 227 25.51 5.19 0.15
N LYS A 228 25.24 5.60 1.40
CA LYS A 228 24.36 4.85 2.31
C LYS A 228 22.95 4.69 1.74
N THR A 229 22.39 5.77 1.18
CA THR A 229 21.04 5.76 0.57
C THR A 229 21.01 4.82 -0.63
N LEU A 230 21.91 5.04 -1.60
CA LEU A 230 22.00 4.20 -2.80
C LEU A 230 22.30 2.74 -2.47
N GLY A 231 23.15 2.46 -1.48
CA GLY A 231 23.43 1.10 -1.01
C GLY A 231 22.17 0.43 -0.44
N THR A 232 21.37 1.16 0.33
CA THR A 232 20.08 0.67 0.85
C THR A 232 19.11 0.35 -0.29
N ASP A 233 19.02 1.23 -1.29
CA ASP A 233 18.18 1.03 -2.47
C ASP A 233 18.63 -0.19 -3.29
N THR A 234 19.94 -0.35 -3.51
CA THR A 234 20.53 -1.51 -4.20
C THR A 234 20.22 -2.82 -3.47
N SER A 235 20.37 -2.86 -2.13
CA SER A 235 20.00 -4.03 -1.34
C SER A 235 18.51 -4.35 -1.43
N ARG A 236 17.65 -3.33 -1.39
CA ARG A 236 16.20 -3.50 -1.53
C ARG A 236 15.82 -4.06 -2.91
N LEU A 237 16.41 -3.53 -3.98
CA LEU A 237 16.16 -4.00 -5.35
C LEU A 237 16.65 -5.43 -5.56
N SER A 238 17.85 -5.76 -5.04
CA SER A 238 18.38 -7.13 -5.10
C SER A 238 17.45 -8.13 -4.39
N LYS A 239 16.97 -7.79 -3.19
CA LYS A 239 15.98 -8.60 -2.49
C LYS A 239 14.70 -8.75 -3.32
N HIS A 240 14.19 -7.65 -3.87
CA HIS A 240 12.96 -7.66 -4.65
C HIS A 240 13.04 -8.55 -5.90
N ILE A 241 14.19 -8.54 -6.61
CA ILE A 241 14.46 -9.43 -7.74
C ILE A 241 14.45 -10.90 -7.29
N ASN A 242 15.08 -11.21 -6.16
CA ASN A 242 15.12 -12.56 -5.63
C ASN A 242 13.73 -13.04 -5.19
N ASP A 243 12.92 -12.16 -4.59
CA ASP A 243 11.54 -12.46 -4.21
C ASP A 243 10.70 -12.81 -5.45
N TYR A 244 10.80 -12.05 -6.55
CA TYR A 244 10.13 -12.39 -7.81
C TYR A 244 10.60 -13.72 -8.39
N ARG A 245 11.92 -13.98 -8.41
CA ARG A 245 12.47 -15.25 -8.91
C ARG A 245 11.98 -16.45 -8.09
N SER A 246 11.90 -16.31 -6.77
CA SER A 246 11.35 -17.35 -5.90
C SER A 246 9.89 -17.63 -6.25
N VAL A 247 9.08 -16.59 -6.43
CA VAL A 247 7.68 -16.76 -6.79
C VAL A 247 7.52 -17.38 -8.18
N LEU A 248 8.30 -16.91 -9.17
CA LEU A 248 8.27 -17.47 -10.53
C LEU A 248 8.57 -18.96 -10.53
N LYS A 249 9.61 -19.37 -9.79
CA LYS A 249 9.97 -20.78 -9.63
C LYS A 249 8.83 -21.60 -9.03
N ASP A 250 8.15 -21.09 -7.99
CA ASP A 250 7.00 -21.76 -7.39
C ASP A 250 5.88 -22.02 -8.43
N PHE A 251 5.70 -21.14 -9.42
CA PHE A 251 4.73 -21.33 -10.51
C PHE A 251 5.23 -22.31 -11.60
N GLU A 252 6.51 -22.24 -11.97
CA GLU A 252 7.13 -23.13 -12.96
C GLU A 252 7.12 -24.60 -12.50
N ASP A 253 7.42 -24.85 -11.22
CA ASP A 253 7.45 -26.19 -10.63
C ASP A 253 6.06 -26.89 -10.66
N LEU A 254 4.96 -26.17 -10.91
CA LEU A 254 3.62 -26.74 -11.10
C LEU A 254 3.17 -26.85 -12.54
N ALA A 255 3.83 -26.16 -13.47
CA ALA A 255 3.54 -26.28 -14.89
C ALA A 255 4.13 -27.57 -15.50
N HIS A 256 5.01 -28.25 -14.75
CA HIS A 256 5.66 -29.52 -15.07
C HIS A 256 5.09 -30.68 -14.25
#